data_AF-A0AA37WNY6-F1
#
_entry.id   AF-A0AA37WNY6-F1
#
_cell.length_a   1.000
_cell.length_b   1.000
_cell.length_c   1.000
_cell.angle_alpha   90.00
_cell.angle_beta   90.00
_cell.angle_gamma   90.00
#
_symmetry.space_group_name_H-M   'P 1'
#
loop_
_entity.id
_entity.type
_entity.pdbx_description
1 polymer ?
#
loop_
_entity_poly.entity_id
_entity_poly.type
_entity_poly.pdbx_seq_one_letter_code
_entity_poly.pdbx_strand_id
1 'polypeptide(L)' 'MAYKITFRKGKRVSATKLWPCDLEAAIAHARAQLPLQRDQSGATSVSVTCERTGDVVFTCTEQPESLGV' A
#
# COMPACT_ATOMS: atom_id res chain seq x y z
N MET A 1 17.36 -1.84 5.23
CA MET A 1 16.69 -2.00 3.92
C MET A 1 15.49 -1.06 3.88
N ALA A 2 15.26 -0.27 2.83
CA ALA A 2 14.10 0.64 2.80
C ALA A 2 12.96 0.07 1.97
N TYR A 3 11.72 0.38 2.35
CA TYR A 3 10.51 -0.05 1.67
C TYR A 3 9.67 1.15 1.25
N LYS A 4 9.17 1.15 0.04
CA LYS A 4 8.32 2.21 -0.52
C LYS A 4 6.87 1.77 -0.53
N ILE A 5 6.07 2.43 0.28
CA ILE A 5 4.63 2.25 0.37
C ILE A 5 3.99 3.17 -0.66
N THR A 6 3.26 2.61 -1.63
CA THR A 6 2.59 3.34 -2.70
C THR A 6 1.09 3.11 -2.63
N PHE A 7 0.32 4.16 -2.37
CA PHE A 7 -1.14 4.16 -2.39
C PHE A 7 -1.63 4.51 -3.79
N ARG A 8 -2.61 3.76 -4.29
CA ARG A 8 -3.18 3.91 -5.62
C ARG A 8 -4.69 3.96 -5.59
N LYS A 9 -5.26 4.81 -6.44
CA LYS A 9 -6.66 4.86 -6.82
C LYS A 9 -6.76 4.35 -8.26
N GLY A 10 -7.05 3.05 -8.42
CA GLY A 10 -6.98 2.39 -9.73
C GLY A 10 -5.58 2.51 -10.34
N LYS A 11 -5.46 3.20 -11.49
CA LYS A 11 -4.17 3.42 -12.17
C LYS A 11 -3.39 4.64 -11.66
N ARG A 12 -3.98 5.51 -10.83
CA ARG A 12 -3.34 6.72 -10.32
C ARG A 12 -2.67 6.48 -8.99
N VAL A 13 -1.43 6.96 -8.82
CA VAL A 13 -0.76 7.01 -7.51
C VAL A 13 -1.29 8.21 -6.74
N SER A 14 -1.83 7.97 -5.55
CA SER A 14 -2.36 9.03 -4.68
C SER A 14 -1.32 9.53 -3.69
N ALA A 15 -0.58 8.61 -3.08
CA ALA A 15 0.44 8.94 -2.07
C ALA A 15 1.57 7.93 -2.12
N THR A 16 2.75 8.35 -1.68
CA THR A 16 3.92 7.46 -1.58
C THR A 16 4.73 7.83 -0.35
N LYS A 17 5.18 6.81 0.39
CA LYS A 17 5.93 6.98 1.63
C LYS A 17 7.08 5.99 1.68
N LEU A 18 8.27 6.50 1.97
CA LEU A 18 9.45 5.68 2.26
C LEU A 18 9.44 5.26 3.73
N TRP A 19 9.69 3.98 3.97
CA TRP A 19 9.72 3.35 5.27
C TRP A 19 11.08 2.72 5.54
N PRO A 20 11.72 3.03 6.68
CA PRO A 20 13.05 2.52 6.98
C PRO A 20 13.00 1.11 7.62
N CYS A 21 13.91 0.26 7.16
CA CYS A 21 14.50 -0.93 7.80
C CYS A 21 13.61 -2.10 8.22
N ASP A 22 12.28 -1.94 8.29
CA ASP A 22 11.39 -3.01 8.75
C ASP A 22 10.20 -3.23 7.81
N LEU A 23 10.09 -4.44 7.26
CA LEU A 23 9.04 -4.83 6.32
C LEU A 23 7.69 -4.92 7.03
N GLU A 24 7.64 -5.53 8.20
CA GLU A 24 6.39 -5.73 8.93
C GLU A 24 5.79 -4.39 9.36
N ALA A 25 6.61 -3.46 9.83
CA ALA A 25 6.21 -2.09 10.15
C ALA A 25 5.73 -1.34 8.90
N ALA A 26 6.39 -1.52 7.75
CA ALA A 26 5.96 -0.92 6.49
C ALA A 26 4.57 -1.45 6.06
N ILE A 27 4.35 -2.76 6.19
CA ILE A 27 3.07 -3.41 5.88
C ILE A 27 1.98 -2.96 6.87
N ALA A 28 2.27 -2.97 8.18
CA ALA A 28 1.34 -2.54 9.21
C ALA A 28 0.93 -1.07 8.99
N HIS A 29 1.88 -0.20 8.67
CA HIS A 29 1.60 1.20 8.36
C HIS A 29 0.80 1.35 7.07
N ALA A 30 1.13 0.60 6.01
CA ALA A 30 0.40 0.61 4.75
C ALA A 30 -1.08 0.25 4.96
N ARG A 31 -1.36 -0.80 5.74
CA ARG A 31 -2.72 -1.25 6.07
C ARG A 31 -3.47 -0.23 6.94
N ALA A 32 -2.81 0.33 7.95
CA ALA A 32 -3.40 1.34 8.82
C ALA A 32 -3.73 2.65 8.06
N GLN A 33 -2.90 3.03 7.08
CA GLN A 33 -3.11 4.25 6.30
C GLN A 33 -4.05 4.10 5.11
N LEU A 34 -4.29 2.89 4.60
CA LEU A 34 -5.19 2.67 3.47
C LEU A 34 -6.60 3.25 3.70
N PRO A 35 -7.31 3.01 4.82
CA PRO A 35 -8.64 3.59 5.05
C PRO A 35 -8.60 5.12 5.19
N LEU A 36 -7.54 5.68 5.76
CA LEU A 36 -7.34 7.14 5.87
C LEU A 36 -7.09 7.77 4.49
N GLN A 37 -6.27 7.14 3.66
CA GLN A 37 -5.99 7.55 2.28
C GLN A 37 -7.20 7.35 1.36
N ARG A 38 -8.08 6.39 1.67
CA ARG A 38 -9.37 6.25 1.01
C ARG A 38 -10.27 7.46 1.28
N ASP A 39 -10.39 7.85 2.54
CA ASP A 39 -11.21 9.00 2.92
C ASP A 39 -10.66 10.31 2.34
N GLN A 40 -9.33 10.51 2.41
CA GLN A 40 -8.69 11.76 1.97
C GLN A 40 -8.46 11.86 0.45
N SER A 41 -8.08 10.77 -0.22
CA SER A 41 -7.64 10.77 -1.62
C SER A 41 -8.37 9.74 -2.50
N GLY A 42 -9.26 8.94 -1.92
CA GLY A 42 -9.93 7.84 -2.62
C GLY A 42 -8.99 6.70 -3.01
N ALA A 43 -7.87 6.51 -2.30
CA ALA A 43 -7.01 5.36 -2.54
C ALA A 43 -7.79 4.05 -2.29
N THR A 44 -7.71 3.10 -3.23
CA THR A 44 -8.39 1.80 -3.17
C THR A 44 -7.43 0.63 -2.99
N SER A 45 -6.13 0.92 -3.04
CA SER A 45 -5.08 -0.09 -2.99
C SER A 45 -3.78 0.50 -2.48
N VAL A 46 -2.97 -0.33 -1.83
CA VAL A 46 -1.61 0.00 -1.37
C VAL A 46 -0.65 -1.13 -1.73
N SER A 47 0.57 -0.78 -2.08
CA SER A 47 1.64 -1.72 -2.39
C SER A 47 2.91 -1.33 -1.64
N VAL A 48 3.66 -2.31 -1.14
CA VAL A 48 4.97 -2.11 -0.50
C VAL A 48 6.02 -2.70 -1.42
N THR A 49 6.97 -1.87 -1.84
CA THR A 49 8.05 -2.22 -2.76
C THR A 49 9.38 -2.15 -2.03
N CYS A 50 10.25 -3.14 -2.20
CA CYS A 50 11.61 -3.06 -1.68
C CYS A 50 12.41 -2.08 -2.54
N GLU A 51 12.92 -0.98 -1.97
CA GLU A 51 13.69 0.00 -2.75
C GLU A 51 15.02 -0.56 -3.28
N ARG A 52 15.57 -1.59 -2.62
CA ARG A 52 16.84 -2.20 -3.03
C ARG A 52 16.68 -3.07 -4.28
N THR A 53 15.58 -3.82 -4.39
CA THR A 53 15.38 -4.79 -5.49
C THR A 53 14.34 -4.34 -6.51
N GLY A 54 13.48 -3.38 -6.14
CA GLY A 54 12.31 -2.99 -6.93
C GLY A 54 11.14 -3.97 -6.85
N ASP A 55 11.25 -5.04 -6.05
CA ASP A 55 10.18 -6.04 -5.93
C ASP A 55 9.03 -5.55 -5.06
N VAL A 56 7.81 -5.81 -5.53
CA VAL A 56 6.60 -5.63 -4.73
C VAL A 56 6.48 -6.82 -3.78
N VAL A 57 6.77 -6.56 -2.51
CA VAL A 57 6.77 -7.57 -1.44
C VAL A 57 5.41 -7.71 -0.77
N PHE A 58 4.53 -6.72 -0.94
CA PHE A 58 3.16 -6.76 -0.40
C PHE A 58 2.23 -5.91 -1.23
N THR A 59 1.00 -6.38 -1.42
CA THR A 59 -0.09 -5.59 -2.01
C THR A 59 -1.36 -5.84 -1.23
N CYS A 60 -2.07 -4.78 -0.89
CA CYS A 60 -3.39 -4.83 -0.29
C CYS A 60 -4.32 -3.95 -1.12
N THR A 61 -5.20 -4.61 -1.85
CA THR A 61 -6.37 -3.99 -2.47
C THR A 61 -7.52 -4.16 -1.51
N GLU A 62 -8.26 -3.08 -1.23
CA GLU A 62 -9.65 -3.27 -0.81
C GLU A 62 -10.39 -3.79 -2.04
N GLN A 63 -10.27 -5.10 -2.29
CA GLN A 63 -11.32 -5.74 -3.04
C GLN A 63 -12.57 -5.54 -2.19
N PRO A 64 -13.70 -5.05 -2.76
CA PRO A 64 -14.96 -5.46 -2.17
C PRO A 64 -14.86 -6.98 -2.12
N GLU A 65 -15.07 -7.56 -0.94
CA GLU A 65 -15.35 -8.98 -0.85
C GLU A 65 -16.57 -9.22 -1.75
N SER A 66 -16.32 -9.47 -3.04
CA SER A 66 -17.24 -10.21 -3.86
C SER A 66 -17.07 -11.62 -3.31
N LEU A 67 -17.76 -11.87 -2.20
CA LEU A 67 -18.23 -13.18 -1.80
C LEU A 67 -18.81 -13.80 -3.07
N GLY A 68 -17.96 -14.56 -3.76
CA GLY A 68 -18.36 -15.38 -4.87
C GLY A 68 -19.23 -16.48 -4.30
N VAL A 69 -20.51 -16.41 -4.66
CA VAL A 69 -21.57 -17.43 -4.60
C VAL A 69 -21.96 -17.99 -3.23
#